data_AF-A0AAP0F0Z0-F1
#
_entry.id   AF-A0AAP0F0Z0-F1
#
_cell.length_a   1.000
_cell.length_b   1.000
_cell.length_c   1.000
_cell.angle_alpha   90.00
_cell.angle_beta   90.00
_cell.angle_gamma   90.00
#
_symmetry.space_group_name_H-M   'P 1'
#
loop_
_entity.id
_entity.type
_entity.pdbx_description
1 polymer ?
#
loop_
_entity_poly.entity_id
_entity_poly.type
_entity_poly.pdbx_seq_one_letter_code
_entity_poly.pdbx_strand_id
1 'polypeptide(L)'
;MVHLKSSSAPRGHHLRKGSNKQIVKLRARRCTCMKWQCYGIPCSHVQAVCASVAMDAHQYIEEYYRLVVYSQCYAANFHPIPHEDYWPSARLPYSFGDPSRKRVKKVALNNDVTHERWIGEATETATSYA
;
A
#
# COMPACT_ATOMS: atom_id res chain seq x y z
N MET A 1 13.00 26.43 19.58
CA MET A 1 12.87 26.25 18.12
C MET A 1 14.13 25.53 17.67
N VAL A 2 14.07 24.21 17.43
CA VAL A 2 15.27 23.45 17.07
C VAL A 2 15.39 23.42 15.54
N HIS A 3 16.45 24.05 15.03
CA HIS A 3 16.82 23.98 13.62
C HIS A 3 17.77 22.79 13.44
N LEU A 4 17.28 21.70 12.85
CA LEU A 4 18.15 20.58 12.45
C LEU A 4 18.73 20.82 11.05
N LYS A 5 20.06 20.91 10.94
CA LYS A 5 20.80 20.70 9.69
C LYS A 5 21.16 19.21 9.62
N SER A 6 20.75 18.53 8.55
CA SER A 6 21.00 17.09 8.38
C SER A 6 22.41 16.83 7.82
N SER A 7 23.22 16.06 8.54
CA SER A 7 24.44 15.42 8.04
C SER A 7 24.11 14.25 7.09
N SER A 8 24.93 14.05 6.06
CA SER A 8 24.73 13.08 4.98
C SER A 8 25.49 11.77 5.21
N ALA A 9 24.81 10.64 5.03
CA ALA A 9 25.43 9.34 4.75
C ALA A 9 24.66 8.66 3.60
N PRO A 10 25.32 7.91 2.69
CA PRO A 10 24.67 7.35 1.52
C PRO A 10 24.30 5.87 1.73
N ARG A 11 23.06 5.52 1.39
CA ARG A 11 22.64 4.35 0.58
C ARG A 11 21.13 4.09 0.75
N GLY A 12 20.45 3.83 -0.38
CA GLY A 12 19.15 3.16 -0.43
C GLY A 12 17.94 4.06 -0.70
N HIS A 13 17.36 3.88 -1.90
CA HIS A 13 16.13 4.47 -2.44
C HIS A 13 16.06 6.00 -2.53
N HIS A 14 15.76 6.50 -3.74
CA HIS A 14 15.48 7.90 -4.02
C HIS A 14 14.17 8.34 -3.34
N LEU A 15 14.16 8.47 -2.01
CA LEU A 15 13.24 9.40 -1.36
C LEU A 15 13.64 10.76 -1.90
N ARG A 16 12.85 11.32 -2.84
CA ARG A 16 12.99 12.72 -3.22
C ARG A 16 12.92 13.52 -1.93
N LYS A 17 14.08 13.93 -1.44
CA LYS A 17 14.20 14.77 -0.26
C LYS A 17 13.63 16.11 -0.67
N GLY A 18 12.36 16.33 -0.34
CA GLY A 18 11.72 17.63 -0.55
C GLY A 18 12.53 18.65 0.24
N SER A 19 12.99 19.70 -0.42
CA SER A 19 13.69 20.85 0.19
C SER A 19 12.76 21.73 1.03
N ASN A 20 11.51 21.31 1.22
CA ASN A 20 10.48 22.07 1.93
C ASN A 20 10.68 21.97 3.44
N LYS A 21 10.92 23.12 4.07
CA LYS A 21 10.95 23.22 5.54
C LYS A 21 9.60 22.83 6.12
N GLN A 22 9.61 21.96 7.13
CA GLN A 22 8.40 21.54 7.84
C GLN A 22 8.52 21.87 9.33
N ILE A 23 7.42 22.35 9.90
CA ILE A 23 7.33 22.65 11.33
C ILE A 23 6.57 21.49 12.00
N VAL A 24 7.18 20.92 13.03
CA VAL A 24 6.58 19.87 13.85
C VAL A 24 6.26 20.45 15.24
N LYS A 25 5.02 20.30 15.68
CA LYS A 25 4.54 20.63 17.02
C LYS A 25 4.09 19.34 17.71
N LEU A 26 4.99 18.68 18.44
CA LEU A 26 4.75 17.37 19.06
C LEU A 26 3.58 17.39 20.05
N ARG A 27 3.55 18.37 20.96
CA ARG A 27 2.46 18.54 21.94
C ARG A 27 1.09 18.74 21.29
N ALA A 28 1.06 19.45 20.16
CA ALA A 28 -0.16 19.73 19.42
C ALA A 28 -0.50 18.64 18.39
N ARG A 29 0.26 17.54 18.37
CA ARG A 29 0.16 16.44 17.39
C ARG A 29 0.05 16.91 15.93
N ARG A 30 0.89 17.88 15.54
CA ARG A 30 0.80 18.54 14.22
C ARG A 30 2.13 18.61 13.49
N CYS A 31 2.08 18.39 12.19
CA CYS A 31 3.15 18.68 11.24
C CYS A 31 2.61 19.48 10.05
N THR A 32 3.32 20.49 9.58
CA THR A 32 2.89 21.31 8.42
C THR A 32 2.78 20.52 7.12
N CYS A 33 3.38 19.32 7.04
CA CYS A 33 3.22 18.45 5.88
C CYS A 33 1.84 17.76 5.81
N MET A 34 1.01 17.91 6.83
CA MET A 34 -0.35 17.35 6.98
C MET A 34 -0.47 15.82 7.00
N LYS A 35 0.58 15.07 6.62
CA LYS A 35 0.56 13.60 6.59
C LYS A 35 0.21 12.99 7.95
N TRP A 36 0.75 13.53 9.04
CA TRP A 36 0.46 12.99 10.38
C TRP A 36 -1.02 13.17 10.73
N GLN A 37 -1.63 14.28 10.35
CA GLN A 37 -3.04 14.58 10.60
C GLN A 37 -3.97 13.76 9.70
N CYS A 38 -3.57 13.51 8.44
CA CYS A 38 -4.38 12.72 7.51
C CYS A 38 -4.35 11.22 7.84
N TYR A 39 -3.18 10.70 8.21
CA TYR A 39 -3.00 9.26 8.40
C TYR A 39 -3.02 8.84 9.87
N GLY A 40 -2.87 9.74 10.84
CA GLY A 40 -2.71 9.39 12.27
C GLY A 40 -1.41 8.63 12.61
N ILE A 41 -0.50 8.52 11.65
CA ILE A 41 0.82 7.90 11.81
C ILE A 41 1.90 9.00 11.68
N PRO A 42 2.90 9.03 12.59
CA PRO A 42 4.01 9.99 12.51
C PRO A 42 4.67 9.98 11.12
N CYS A 43 4.72 11.13 10.48
CA CYS A 43 5.42 11.28 9.21
C CYS A 43 6.95 11.28 9.42
N SER A 44 7.73 11.19 8.34
CA SER A 44 9.20 11.21 8.40
C SER A 44 9.78 12.43 9.12
N HIS A 45 9.10 13.59 9.06
CA HIS A 45 9.51 14.78 9.80
C HIS A 45 9.34 14.62 11.31
N VAL A 46 8.23 14.01 11.75
CA VAL A 46 7.98 13.74 13.17
C VAL A 46 8.98 12.72 13.69
N GLN A 47 9.22 11.64 12.92
CA GLN A 47 10.23 10.63 13.24
C GLN A 47 11.63 11.25 13.40
N ALA A 48 12.03 12.14 12.48
CA ALA A 48 13.32 12.84 12.56
C ALA A 48 13.42 13.75 13.79
N VAL A 49 12.34 14.47 14.13
CA VAL A 49 12.31 15.31 15.34
C VAL A 49 12.38 14.45 16.60
N CYS A 50 11.59 13.37 16.69
CA CYS A 50 11.61 12.43 17.81
C CYS A 50 13.01 11.84 18.04
N ALA A 51 13.69 11.42 16.98
CA ALA A 51 15.07 10.94 17.04
C ALA A 51 16.03 12.01 17.58
N SER A 52 15.85 13.28 17.19
CA SER A 52 16.72 14.38 17.63
C SER A 52 16.56 14.76 19.10
N VAL A 53 15.43 14.41 19.71
CA VAL A 53 15.11 14.72 21.12
C VAL A 53 15.01 13.46 21.98
N ALA A 54 15.51 12.33 21.48
CA ALA A 54 15.49 11.02 22.14
C ALA A 54 14.09 10.61 22.66
N MET A 55 13.05 10.91 21.90
CA MET A 55 11.70 10.45 22.18
C MET A 55 11.31 9.31 21.26
N ASP A 56 10.55 8.36 21.79
CA ASP A 56 9.94 7.32 20.97
C ASP A 56 8.87 7.94 20.04
N ALA A 57 8.93 7.63 18.75
CA ALA A 57 7.93 8.08 17.80
C ALA A 57 6.62 7.29 17.91
N HIS A 58 6.65 6.05 18.43
CA HIS A 58 5.46 5.19 18.51
C HIS A 58 4.39 5.73 19.46
N GLN A 59 4.77 6.52 20.48
CA GLN A 59 3.82 7.20 21.36
C GLN A 59 2.87 8.18 20.63
N TYR A 60 3.26 8.63 19.44
CA TYR A 60 2.53 9.60 18.61
C TYR A 60 1.64 8.94 17.54
N ILE A 61 1.59 7.61 17.51
CA ILE A 61 0.66 6.84 16.67
C ILE A 61 -0.73 6.88 17.31
N GLU A 62 -1.77 7.07 16.50
CA GLU A 62 -3.14 7.00 16.98
C GLU A 62 -3.53 5.60 17.45
N GLU A 63 -4.42 5.54 18.43
CA GLU A 63 -4.75 4.30 19.14
C GLU A 63 -5.31 3.20 18.23
N TYR A 64 -6.06 3.56 17.20
CA TYR A 64 -6.68 2.60 16.28
C TYR A 64 -5.69 1.77 15.45
N TYR A 65 -4.40 2.15 15.42
CA TYR A 65 -3.33 1.35 14.82
C TYR A 65 -2.58 0.45 15.81
N ARG A 66 -2.93 0.49 17.10
CA ARG A 66 -2.27 -0.37 18.10
C ARG A 66 -2.75 -1.81 17.93
N LEU A 67 -1.83 -2.75 18.13
CA LEU A 67 -2.12 -4.19 18.05
C LEU A 67 -3.25 -4.62 18.98
N VAL A 68 -3.37 -4.00 20.15
CA VAL A 68 -4.47 -4.27 21.09
C VAL A 68 -5.83 -3.98 20.45
N VAL A 69 -5.99 -2.81 19.82
CA VAL A 69 -7.23 -2.43 19.15
C VAL A 69 -7.47 -3.30 17.92
N TYR A 70 -6.41 -3.58 17.13
CA TYR A 70 -6.49 -4.49 16.01
C TYR A 70 -7.00 -5.88 16.44
N SER A 71 -6.41 -6.46 17.49
CA SER A 71 -6.82 -7.76 18.01
C SER A 71 -8.27 -7.75 18.49
N GLN A 72 -8.73 -6.67 19.12
CA GLN A 72 -10.11 -6.52 19.59
C GLN A 72 -11.10 -6.44 18.42
N CYS A 73 -10.76 -5.72 17.34
CA CYS A 73 -11.58 -5.65 16.13
C CYS A 73 -11.83 -7.03 15.50
N TYR A 74 -10.88 -7.95 15.61
CA TYR A 74 -10.95 -9.31 15.07
C TYR A 74 -11.21 -10.38 16.13
N ALA A 75 -11.58 -9.99 17.37
CA ALA A 75 -11.84 -10.95 18.44
C ALA A 75 -13.13 -11.75 18.25
N ALA A 76 -14.03 -11.29 17.37
CA ALA A 76 -15.26 -11.99 17.05
C ALA A 76 -15.00 -13.27 16.23
N ASN A 77 -15.75 -14.33 16.52
CA ASN A 77 -15.69 -15.56 15.75
C ASN A 77 -16.20 -15.32 14.32
N PHE A 78 -15.36 -15.67 13.35
CA PHE A 78 -15.77 -15.76 11.96
C PHE A 78 -16.49 -17.08 11.75
N HIS A 79 -17.77 -17.00 11.38
CA HIS A 79 -18.53 -18.17 10.97
C HIS A 79 -18.11 -18.55 9.54
N PRO A 80 -18.04 -19.85 9.22
CA PRO A 80 -17.86 -20.30 7.85
C PRO A 80 -18.92 -19.67 6.94
N ILE A 81 -18.50 -19.23 5.75
CA ILE A 81 -19.45 -18.79 4.73
C ILE A 81 -20.20 -20.05 4.27
N PRO A 82 -21.55 -20.08 4.36
CA PRO A 82 -22.32 -21.24 3.93
C PRO A 82 -22.19 -21.42 2.40
N HIS A 83 -22.54 -22.61 1.89
CA HIS A 83 -22.61 -22.86 0.45
C HIS A 83 -23.54 -21.85 -0.25
N GLU A 84 -23.24 -21.51 -1.49
CA GLU A 84 -23.95 -20.49 -2.27
C GLU A 84 -25.47 -20.73 -2.33
N ASP A 85 -25.89 -22.00 -2.41
CA ASP A 85 -27.31 -22.40 -2.41
C ASP A 85 -28.09 -21.93 -1.18
N TYR A 86 -27.42 -21.69 -0.04
CA TYR A 86 -28.05 -21.22 1.19
C TYR A 86 -28.01 -19.70 1.34
N TRP A 87 -27.40 -18.97 0.40
CA TRP A 87 -27.34 -17.52 0.47
C TRP A 87 -28.74 -16.94 0.25
N PRO A 88 -29.13 -15.92 1.04
CA PRO A 88 -30.38 -15.22 0.77
C PRO A 88 -30.32 -14.61 -0.63
N SER A 89 -31.38 -14.76 -1.42
CA SER A 89 -31.47 -14.12 -2.73
C SER A 89 -31.18 -12.63 -2.55
N ALA A 90 -30.15 -12.12 -3.24
CA ALA A 90 -29.68 -10.78 -3.06
C ALA A 90 -30.80 -9.77 -3.37
N ARG A 91 -31.46 -9.24 -2.34
CA ARG A 91 -32.33 -8.04 -2.42
C ARG A 91 -31.47 -6.78 -2.39
N LEU A 92 -30.33 -6.80 -3.07
CA LEU A 92 -29.62 -5.58 -3.38
C LEU A 92 -30.35 -4.97 -4.57
N PRO A 93 -30.64 -3.65 -4.57
CA PRO A 93 -31.03 -3.00 -5.81
C PRO A 93 -29.92 -3.31 -6.80
N TYR A 94 -30.25 -4.11 -7.80
CA TYR A 94 -29.36 -4.44 -8.90
C TYR A 94 -29.13 -3.15 -9.66
N SER A 95 -28.16 -2.35 -9.19
CA SER A 95 -27.70 -1.18 -9.91
C SER A 95 -27.00 -1.74 -11.13
N PHE A 96 -27.69 -1.79 -12.27
CA PHE A 96 -27.01 -1.75 -13.54
C PHE A 96 -26.10 -0.52 -13.46
N GLY A 97 -24.81 -0.75 -13.22
CA GLY A 97 -23.82 0.31 -13.43
C GLY A 97 -24.07 0.84 -14.83
N ASP A 98 -24.30 2.15 -14.93
CA ASP A 98 -24.61 2.83 -16.18
C ASP A 98 -23.74 2.24 -17.32
N PRO A 99 -24.35 1.57 -18.33
CA PRO A 99 -23.61 0.90 -19.39
C PRO A 99 -22.65 1.83 -20.14
N SER A 100 -22.90 3.14 -20.11
CA SER A 100 -22.02 4.16 -20.70
C SER A 100 -20.73 4.40 -19.92
N ARG A 101 -20.67 3.97 -18.64
CA ARG A 101 -19.50 4.10 -17.77
C ARG A 101 -18.56 2.90 -17.82
N LYS A 102 -18.78 1.97 -18.75
CA LYS A 102 -17.82 0.88 -19.02
C LYS A 102 -16.48 1.51 -19.44
N ARG A 103 -15.42 1.19 -18.69
CA ARG A 103 -14.05 1.58 -19.07
C ARG A 103 -13.74 0.99 -20.43
N VAL A 104 -13.63 1.83 -21.46
CA VAL A 104 -13.12 1.42 -22.77
C VAL A 104 -11.69 0.94 -22.58
N LYS A 105 -11.42 -0.33 -22.88
CA LYS A 105 -10.05 -0.82 -22.99
C LYS A 105 -9.43 -0.11 -24.18
N LYS A 106 -8.38 0.69 -23.96
CA LYS A 106 -7.51 1.10 -25.07
C LYS A 106 -6.92 -0.18 -25.64
N VAL A 107 -7.35 -0.56 -26.83
CA VAL A 107 -6.65 -1.56 -27.63
C VAL A 107 -5.31 -0.92 -27.96
N ALA A 108 -4.22 -1.53 -27.48
CA ALA A 108 -2.90 -1.18 -27.97
C ALA A 108 -2.89 -1.54 -29.46
N LEU A 109 -2.59 -0.56 -30.32
CA LEU A 109 -2.27 -0.85 -31.72
C LEU A 109 -0.99 -1.69 -31.70
N ASN A 110 -1.13 -3.00 -31.86
CA ASN A 110 -0.01 -3.90 -32.04
C ASN A 110 0.49 -3.69 -33.47
N ASN A 111 1.64 -3.04 -33.62
CA ASN A 111 2.38 -3.10 -34.87
C ASN A 111 3.08 -4.45 -34.92
N ASP A 112 2.46 -5.39 -35.65
CA ASP A 112 3.09 -6.65 -36.05
C ASP A 112 4.31 -6.36 -36.93
N VAL A 113 5.50 -6.69 -36.43
CA VAL A 113 6.65 -7.03 -37.28
C VAL A 113 7.04 -8.45 -36.91
N THR A 114 6.68 -9.34 -37.81
CA THR A 114 7.04 -10.76 -37.85
C THR A 114 8.57 -10.92 -37.77
N HIS A 115 9.08 -11.61 -36.74
CA HIS A 115 10.41 -12.21 -36.80
C HIS A 115 10.26 -13.72 -36.93
N GLU A 116 10.60 -14.22 -38.11
CA GLU A 116 10.58 -15.64 -38.43
C GLU A 116 11.66 -16.43 -37.66
N ARG A 117 11.28 -17.68 -37.34
CA ARG A 117 12.01 -18.94 -37.60
C ARG A 117 13.46 -19.10 -37.09
N TRP A 118 13.60 -19.86 -36.00
CA TRP A 118 14.64 -20.89 -35.80
C TRP A 118 14.09 -21.96 -34.84
N ILE A 119 13.37 -22.96 -35.34
CA ILE A 119 13.15 -24.22 -34.61
C ILE A 119 14.14 -25.21 -35.20
N GLY A 120 15.23 -25.42 -34.47
CA GLY A 120 16.13 -26.54 -34.68
C GLY A 120 15.46 -27.82 -34.20
N GLU A 121 15.29 -28.74 -35.13
CA GLU A 121 14.85 -30.11 -34.95
C GLU A 121 15.86 -30.88 -34.09
N ALA A 122 15.40 -31.52 -33.00
CA ALA A 122 16.13 -32.61 -32.36
C ALA A 122 15.12 -33.62 -31.84
N THR A 123 15.31 -34.83 -32.34
CA THR A 123 14.48 -36.02 -32.29
C THR A 123 14.20 -36.55 -30.88
N GLU A 124 13.02 -37.15 -30.77
CA GLU A 124 12.47 -37.95 -29.69
C GLU A 124 13.47 -38.92 -29.04
N THR A 125 13.35 -39.11 -27.72
CA THR A 125 13.42 -40.45 -27.11
C THR A 125 12.61 -40.47 -25.83
N ALA A 126 11.55 -41.28 -25.85
CA ALA A 126 10.78 -41.64 -24.67
C ALA A 126 11.65 -42.49 -23.73
N THR A 127 11.57 -42.23 -22.43
CA THR A 127 11.93 -43.23 -21.42
C THR A 127 10.88 -43.16 -20.32
N SER A 128 10.09 -44.23 -20.25
CA SER A 128 9.19 -44.58 -19.17
C SER A 128 9.99 -45.01 -17.94
N TYR A 129 9.56 -44.56 -16.77
CA TYR A 129 9.81 -45.23 -15.48
C TYR A 129 8.45 -45.22 -14.75
N ALA A 130 7.80 -46.38 -14.62
CA ALA A 130 7.90 -47.35 -13.52
C ALA A 130 6.97 -46.98 -12.36
#